data_AF-A0A7J3RYU9-F1
#
_entry.id   AF-A0A7J3RYU9-F1
#
_cell.length_a   1.000
_cell.length_b   1.000
_cell.length_c   1.000
_cell.angle_alpha   90.00
_cell.angle_beta   90.00
_cell.angle_gamma   90.00
#
_symmetry.space_group_name_H-M   'P 1'
#
loop_
_entity.id
_entity.type
_entity.pdbx_description
1 polymer ?
#
loop_
_entity_poly.entity_id
_entity_poly.type
_entity_poly.pdbx_seq_one_letter_code
_entity_poly.pdbx_strand_id
1 'polypeptide(L)'
;MKGVVKRFGELLALDHVDFTLERGEVHALLGENGAGKTTLMNVLFGLYRANEGEVFVEGKPVSIRDPKDALAQGVAMVHQHFKLVANFTALENILLGTGRGLQFDKKAEREKVEKLSQEYGL
;
A
#
# COMPACT_ATOMS: atom_id res chain seq x y z
N MET A 1 -1.34 4.02 13.70
CA MET A 1 -1.34 5.46 13.32
C MET A 1 -1.94 6.23 14.47
N LYS A 2 -1.30 7.33 14.88
CA LYS A 2 -1.76 8.16 16.00
C LYS A 2 -1.87 9.62 15.59
N GLY A 3 -3.01 10.24 15.86
CA GLY A 3 -3.27 11.67 15.66
C GLY A 3 -3.03 12.15 14.23
N VAL A 4 -3.33 11.33 13.22
CA VAL A 4 -2.98 11.63 11.84
C VAL A 4 -3.87 12.72 11.26
N VAL A 5 -3.25 13.81 10.82
CA VAL A 5 -3.92 14.92 10.14
C VAL A 5 -3.52 14.96 8.68
N LYS A 6 -4.49 15.15 7.78
CA LYS A 6 -4.23 15.38 6.35
C LYS A 6 -5.12 16.49 5.81
N ARG A 7 -4.48 17.53 5.25
CA ARG A 7 -5.11 18.65 4.58
C ARG A 7 -4.77 18.67 3.09
N PHE A 8 -5.73 19.10 2.28
CA PHE A 8 -5.58 19.42 0.85
C PHE A 8 -6.07 20.84 0.62
N GLY A 9 -5.16 21.81 0.67
CA GLY A 9 -5.54 23.22 0.76
C GLY A 9 -6.34 23.46 2.05
N GLU A 10 -7.55 24.00 1.92
CA GLU A 10 -8.45 24.26 3.05
C GLU A 10 -9.21 23.01 3.52
N LEU A 11 -9.29 21.95 2.69
CA LEU A 11 -10.02 20.74 3.03
C LEU A 11 -9.25 19.92 4.07
N LEU A 12 -9.85 19.72 5.24
CA LEU A 12 -9.39 18.78 6.26
C LEU A 12 -9.93 17.38 5.96
N ALA A 13 -9.11 16.53 5.34
CA ALA A 13 -9.50 15.19 4.91
C ALA A 13 -9.30 14.11 5.97
N LEU A 14 -8.35 14.30 6.89
CA LEU A 14 -8.19 13.51 8.11
C LEU A 14 -7.98 14.49 9.27
N ASP A 15 -8.78 14.37 10.32
CA ASP A 15 -8.72 15.20 11.51
C ASP A 15 -8.36 14.33 12.71
N HIS A 16 -7.10 14.43 13.16
CA HIS A 16 -6.56 13.71 14.32
C HIS A 16 -6.94 12.22 14.39
N VAL A 17 -6.82 11.50 13.28
CA VAL A 17 -7.29 10.12 13.15
C VAL A 17 -6.32 9.15 13.82
N ASP A 18 -6.85 8.32 14.73
CA ASP A 18 -6.18 7.15 15.27
C ASP A 18 -6.65 5.88 14.54
N PHE A 19 -5.71 5.01 14.19
CA PHE A 19 -6.00 3.71 13.57
C PHE A 19 -4.98 2.67 14.02
N THR A 20 -5.47 1.52 14.48
CA THR A 20 -4.65 0.39 14.92
C THR A 20 -5.13 -0.86 14.22
N LEU A 21 -4.18 -1.70 13.81
CA LEU A 21 -4.43 -3.01 13.21
C LEU A 21 -3.49 -4.00 13.88
N GLU A 22 -4.04 -5.05 14.48
CA GLU A 22 -3.26 -6.09 15.13
C GLU A 22 -2.82 -7.19 14.16
N ARG A 23 -1.78 -7.94 14.54
CA ARG A 23 -1.29 -9.05 13.71
C ARG A 23 -2.38 -10.11 13.52
N GLY A 24 -2.69 -10.43 12.27
CA GLY A 24 -3.70 -11.44 11.91
C GLY A 24 -5.13 -10.91 11.91
N GLU A 25 -5.34 -9.63 12.21
CA GLU A 25 -6.63 -8.98 12.13
C GLU A 25 -6.98 -8.65 10.67
N VAL A 26 -8.25 -8.83 10.31
CA VAL A 26 -8.83 -8.28 9.08
C VAL A 26 -9.79 -7.18 9.48
N HIS A 27 -9.48 -5.94 9.08
CA HIS A 27 -10.26 -4.77 9.45
C HIS A 27 -10.98 -4.17 8.25
N ALA A 28 -12.27 -3.87 8.40
CA ALA A 28 -13.08 -3.21 7.38
C ALA A 28 -13.31 -1.74 7.76
N LEU A 29 -12.76 -0.81 6.97
CA LEU A 29 -13.01 0.62 7.16
C LEU A 29 -14.22 1.06 6.31
N LEU A 30 -15.32 1.40 6.98
CA LEU A 30 -16.59 1.81 6.35
C LEU A 30 -16.90 3.29 6.61
N GLY A 31 -17.71 3.89 5.73
CA GLY A 31 -18.11 5.29 5.81
C GLY A 31 -18.51 5.83 4.44
N GLU A 32 -19.12 7.01 4.40
CA GLU A 32 -19.57 7.65 3.16
C GLU A 32 -18.41 8.05 2.24
N ASN A 33 -18.73 8.36 0.98
CA ASN A 33 -17.75 8.93 0.06
C ASN A 33 -17.27 10.29 0.60
N GLY A 34 -15.97 10.51 0.58
CA GLY A 34 -15.37 11.72 1.17
C GLY A 34 -15.01 11.61 2.65
N ALA A 35 -15.40 10.55 3.36
CA ALA A 35 -15.07 10.34 4.78
C ALA A 35 -13.57 10.09 5.08
N GLY A 36 -12.66 10.29 4.12
CA GLY A 36 -11.22 10.15 4.34
C GLY A 36 -10.65 8.73 4.27
N LYS A 37 -11.46 7.69 4.02
CA LYS A 37 -11.01 6.28 3.99
C LYS A 37 -9.81 6.04 3.06
N THR A 38 -9.95 6.41 1.79
CA THR A 38 -8.87 6.27 0.80
C THR A 38 -7.69 7.17 1.15
N THR A 39 -7.94 8.36 1.72
CA THR A 39 -6.89 9.26 2.19
C THR A 39 -6.06 8.63 3.30
N LEU A 40 -6.69 7.97 4.28
CA LEU A 40 -6.01 7.28 5.37
C LEU A 40 -5.11 6.16 4.84
N MET A 41 -5.62 5.33 3.94
CA MET A 41 -4.83 4.25 3.33
C MET A 41 -3.69 4.78 2.45
N ASN A 42 -3.93 5.87 1.71
CA ASN A 42 -2.88 6.53 0.94
C ASN A 42 -1.80 7.16 1.82
N VAL A 43 -2.14 7.62 3.03
CA VAL A 43 -1.14 8.07 4.01
C VAL A 43 -0.34 6.89 4.55
N LEU A 44 -1.00 5.80 4.94
CA LEU A 44 -0.35 4.59 5.42
C LEU A 44 0.62 3.99 4.37
N PHE A 45 0.25 4.03 3.10
CA PHE A 45 1.07 3.52 1.99
C PHE A 45 2.07 4.55 1.43
N GLY A 46 2.12 5.78 1.97
CA GLY A 46 3.09 6.79 1.53
C GLY A 46 2.78 7.48 0.20
N LEU A 47 1.58 7.32 -0.36
CA LEU A 47 1.13 8.12 -1.51
C LEU A 47 0.86 9.56 -1.13
N TYR A 48 0.43 9.78 0.11
CA TYR A 48 0.29 11.10 0.70
C TYR A 48 1.09 11.20 1.99
N ARG A 49 1.80 12.31 2.18
CA ARG A 49 2.39 12.63 3.48
C ARG A 49 1.34 13.24 4.40
N ALA A 50 1.22 12.73 5.62
CA ALA A 50 0.44 13.37 6.68
C ALA A 50 1.02 14.76 7.00
N ASN A 51 0.16 15.68 7.38
CA ASN A 51 0.58 16.99 7.89
C ASN A 51 1.06 16.86 9.34
N GLU A 52 0.39 16.04 10.15
CA GLU A 52 0.68 15.80 11.56
C GLU A 52 0.42 14.34 11.92
N GLY A 53 0.88 13.93 13.10
CA GLY A 53 0.72 12.57 13.63
C GLY A 53 1.86 11.62 13.25
N GLU A 54 1.75 10.39 13.74
CA GLU A 54 2.80 9.39 13.66
C GLU A 54 2.29 8.04 13.14
N VAL A 55 3.12 7.36 12.36
CA VAL A 55 2.85 6.01 11.86
C VAL A 55 3.78 5.03 12.57
N PHE A 56 3.22 3.90 12.98
CA PHE A 56 3.94 2.82 13.63
C PHE A 56 3.67 1.53 12.88
N VAL A 57 4.72 0.73 12.68
CA VAL A 57 4.63 -0.63 12.12
C VAL A 57 5.32 -1.56 13.09
N GLU A 58 4.62 -2.61 13.52
CA GLU A 58 5.08 -3.53 14.58
C GLU A 58 5.55 -2.80 15.86
N GLY A 59 4.82 -1.74 16.23
CA GLY A 59 5.11 -0.91 17.41
C GLY A 59 6.28 0.06 17.27
N LYS A 60 7.01 0.05 16.15
CA LYS A 60 8.14 0.95 15.90
C LYS A 60 7.69 2.18 15.11
N PRO A 61 8.08 3.41 15.50
CA PRO A 61 7.81 4.60 14.70
C PRO A 61 8.53 4.50 13.36
N VAL A 62 7.82 4.79 12.26
CA VAL A 62 8.35 4.73 10.91
C VAL A 62 8.10 6.03 10.15
N SER A 63 9.06 6.42 9.31
CA SER A 63 8.88 7.52 8.37
C SER A 63 8.62 6.93 6.99
N ILE A 64 7.36 7.00 6.54
CA ILE A 64 6.94 6.55 5.21
C ILE A 64 6.81 7.78 4.32
N ARG A 65 7.76 7.98 3.39
CA ARG A 65 7.76 9.16 2.50
C ARG A 65 7.18 8.84 1.12
N ASP A 66 7.28 7.58 0.72
CA ASP A 66 6.80 7.08 -0.55
C ASP A 66 6.42 5.58 -0.45
N PRO A 67 5.78 5.01 -1.48
CA PRO A 67 5.41 3.59 -1.48
C PRO A 67 6.57 2.60 -1.32
N LYS A 68 7.80 2.96 -1.69
CA LYS A 68 8.96 2.08 -1.51
C LYS A 68 9.32 1.97 -0.03
N ASP A 69 9.26 3.09 0.70
CA ASP A 69 9.44 3.08 2.16
C ASP A 69 8.36 2.19 2.82
N ALA A 70 7.09 2.29 2.40
CA ALA A 70 6.00 1.46 2.94
C ALA A 70 6.24 -0.04 2.71
N LEU A 71 6.60 -0.43 1.47
CA LEU A 71 6.92 -1.81 1.12
C LEU A 71 8.10 -2.35 1.92
N ALA A 72 9.13 -1.53 2.16
CA ALA A 72 10.27 -1.91 3.00
C ALA A 72 9.89 -2.16 4.47
N GLN A 73 8.79 -1.58 4.95
CA GLN A 73 8.20 -1.86 6.26
C GLN A 73 7.18 -3.03 6.23
N GLY A 74 7.02 -3.71 5.10
CA GLY A 74 6.05 -4.81 4.95
C GLY A 74 4.60 -4.37 4.73
N VAL A 75 4.37 -3.09 4.40
CA VAL A 75 3.04 -2.56 4.08
C VAL A 75 2.86 -2.58 2.55
N ALA A 76 1.92 -3.39 2.07
CA ALA A 76 1.54 -3.46 0.66
C ALA A 76 0.10 -2.98 0.46
N MET A 77 -0.20 -2.46 -0.73
CA MET A 77 -1.53 -1.95 -1.08
C MET A 77 -1.99 -2.50 -2.42
N VAL A 78 -3.24 -2.94 -2.47
CA VAL A 78 -3.97 -3.21 -3.72
C VAL A 78 -4.87 -2.01 -3.99
N HIS A 79 -4.70 -1.38 -5.14
CA HIS A 79 -5.47 -0.18 -5.50
C HIS A 79 -6.86 -0.52 -6.04
N GLN A 80 -7.84 0.35 -5.77
CA GLN A 80 -9.22 0.23 -6.26
C GLN A 80 -9.29 0.19 -7.80
N HIS A 81 -8.45 0.99 -8.47
CA HIS A 81 -8.26 0.91 -9.92
C HIS A 81 -6.90 0.29 -10.23
N PHE A 82 -6.87 -0.67 -11.15
CA PHE A 82 -5.65 -1.34 -11.55
C PHE A 82 -4.60 -0.34 -12.04
N LYS A 83 -3.41 -0.38 -11.43
CA LYS A 83 -2.24 0.42 -11.79
C LYS A 83 -1.26 -0.42 -12.60
N LEU A 84 -1.72 -0.94 -13.73
CA LEU A 84 -0.93 -1.78 -14.62
C LEU A 84 -0.33 -0.98 -15.78
N VAL A 85 0.85 -1.37 -16.22
CA VAL A 85 1.42 -0.96 -17.50
C VAL A 85 0.74 -1.78 -18.59
N ALA A 86 -0.09 -1.14 -19.42
CA ALA A 86 -0.95 -1.82 -20.40
C ALA A 86 -0.18 -2.69 -21.40
N ASN A 87 1.04 -2.29 -21.76
CA ASN A 87 1.87 -3.01 -22.74
C ASN A 87 2.67 -4.16 -22.11
N PHE A 88 2.55 -4.39 -20.81
CA PHE A 88 3.28 -5.43 -20.09
C PHE A 88 2.39 -6.65 -19.87
N THR A 89 2.98 -7.84 -19.95
CA THR A 89 2.33 -9.06 -19.49
C THR A 89 2.07 -9.01 -17.97
N ALA A 90 1.24 -9.93 -17.46
CA ALA A 90 1.01 -10.05 -16.01
C ALA A 90 2.34 -10.27 -15.25
N LEU A 91 3.20 -11.16 -15.76
CA LEU A 91 4.52 -11.42 -15.21
C LEU A 91 5.38 -10.14 -15.19
N GLU A 92 5.39 -9.36 -16.26
CA GLU A 92 6.19 -8.13 -16.32
C GLU A 92 5.69 -7.03 -15.37
N ASN A 93 4.38 -6.91 -15.17
CA ASN A 93 3.81 -6.02 -14.16
C ASN A 93 4.20 -6.45 -12.74
N ILE A 94 4.16 -7.76 -12.45
CA ILE A 94 4.59 -8.31 -11.15
C ILE A 94 6.07 -8.01 -10.91
N LEU A 95 6.93 -8.33 -11.88
CA LEU A 95 8.38 -8.09 -11.79
C LEU A 95 8.69 -6.62 -11.51
N LEU A 96 8.06 -5.70 -12.25
CA LEU A 96 8.20 -4.26 -12.06
C LEU A 96 7.87 -3.84 -10.62
N GLY A 97 6.79 -4.37 -10.05
CA GLY A 97 6.35 -4.09 -8.68
C GLY A 97 7.31 -4.61 -7.60
N THR A 98 8.06 -5.67 -7.87
CA THR A 98 9.06 -6.22 -6.92
C THR A 98 10.38 -5.45 -6.88
N GLY A 99 10.51 -4.37 -7.67
CA GLY A 99 11.76 -3.61 -7.81
C GLY A 99 12.85 -4.37 -8.58
N ARG A 100 12.53 -5.56 -9.11
CA ARG A 100 13.39 -6.35 -9.97
C ARG A 100 13.24 -5.81 -11.39
N GLY A 101 14.31 -5.23 -11.92
CA GLY A 101 14.32 -4.69 -13.29
C GLY A 101 13.90 -5.73 -14.33
N LEU A 102 13.56 -5.27 -15.54
CA LEU A 102 13.13 -6.18 -16.63
C LEU A 102 14.24 -7.13 -17.13
N GLN A 103 15.46 -6.98 -16.63
CA GLN A 103 16.65 -7.78 -16.96
C GLN A 103 16.82 -9.03 -16.08
N PHE A 104 15.91 -9.30 -15.15
CA PHE A 104 15.95 -10.50 -14.31
C PHE A 104 15.65 -11.79 -15.09
N ASP A 105 16.08 -12.93 -14.53
CA ASP A 105 15.76 -14.26 -15.05
C ASP A 105 14.23 -14.47 -15.05
N LYS A 106 13.62 -14.18 -16.21
CA LYS A 106 12.17 -14.32 -16.41
C LYS A 106 11.70 -15.76 -16.20
N LYS A 107 12.57 -16.76 -16.26
CA LYS A 107 12.19 -18.17 -16.09
C LYS A 107 11.92 -18.50 -14.63
N ALA A 108 12.86 -18.21 -13.72
CA ALA A 108 12.70 -18.49 -12.30
C ALA A 108 11.52 -17.74 -11.68
N GLU A 109 11.28 -16.50 -12.12
CA GLU A 109 10.16 -15.70 -11.63
C GLU A 109 8.83 -16.17 -12.20
N ARG A 110 8.79 -16.63 -13.46
CA ARG A 110 7.63 -17.29 -14.04
C ARG A 110 7.24 -18.54 -13.25
N GLU A 111 8.19 -19.41 -12.94
CA GLU A 111 7.94 -20.63 -12.18
C GLU A 111 7.33 -20.32 -10.80
N LYS A 112 7.81 -19.27 -10.12
CA LYS A 112 7.22 -18.80 -8.85
C LYS A 112 5.79 -18.31 -9.02
N VAL A 113 5.54 -17.47 -10.04
CA VAL A 113 4.19 -16.93 -10.30
C VAL A 113 3.22 -18.05 -10.67
N GLU A 114 3.64 -19.01 -11.51
CA GLU A 114 2.82 -20.16 -11.88
C GLU A 114 2.50 -21.05 -10.68
N LYS A 115 3.48 -21.30 -9.81
CA LYS A 115 3.26 -22.05 -8.57
C LYS A 115 2.24 -21.37 -7.65
N LEU A 116 2.34 -20.04 -7.49
CA LEU A 116 1.36 -19.27 -6.72
C LEU A 116 -0.02 -19.31 -7.38
N SER A 117 -0.10 -19.19 -8.71
CA SER A 117 -1.38 -19.29 -9.44
C SER A 117 -2.07 -20.62 -9.15
N GLN A 118 -1.31 -21.72 -9.21
CA GLN A 118 -1.82 -23.06 -8.91
C GLN A 118 -2.25 -23.21 -7.44
N GLU A 119 -1.46 -22.69 -6.51
CA GLU A 119 -1.75 -22.75 -5.06
C GLU A 119 -3.05 -22.02 -4.71
N TYR A 120 -3.32 -20.87 -5.34
CA TYR A 120 -4.48 -20.03 -5.07
C TYR A 120 -5.65 -20.21 -6.08
N GLY A 121 -5.51 -21.11 -7.06
CA GLY A 121 -6.56 -21.43 -8.04
C GLY A 121 -6.86 -20.32 -9.05
N LEU A 122 -5.85 -19.53 -9.43
CA LEU A 122 -5.91 -18.45 -10.42
C LEU A 122 -5.53 -18.91 -11.83
#